data_AF-A0A9E3SBJ1-F1
#
_entry.id   AF-A0A9E3SBJ1-F1
#
_cell.length_a   1.000
_cell.length_b   1.000
_cell.length_c   1.000
_cell.angle_alpha   90.00
_cell.angle_beta   90.00
_cell.angle_gamma   90.00
#
_symmetry.space_group_name_H-M   'P 1'
#
loop_
_entity.id
_entity.type
_entity.pdbx_description
1 polymer ?
#
loop_
_entity_poly.entity_id
_entity_poly.type
_entity_poly.pdbx_seq_one_letter_code
_entity_poly.pdbx_strand_id
1 'polypeptide(L)'
;MKQANWPKFPVLFSLYIAQSVPMSFFSTVVPVIMRQENYSLESIGLLQLVKLPWILKFLWAPLVDNNASTMRQYKRWIYLSELFYALIILHIGFFSLQTDFT
;
A
#
# COMPACT_ATOMS: atom_id res chain seq x y z
N MET A 1 17.08 -3.99 -32.59
CA MET A 1 15.64 -3.65 -32.60
C MET A 1 15.08 -3.84 -31.19
N LYS A 2 14.75 -2.76 -30.47
CA LYS A 2 14.14 -2.81 -29.12
C LYS A 2 12.77 -3.47 -29.26
N GLN A 3 12.57 -4.68 -28.73
CA GLN A 3 11.25 -5.28 -28.62
C GLN A 3 10.33 -4.31 -27.87
N ALA A 4 9.33 -3.78 -28.58
CA ALA A 4 8.32 -2.91 -27.99
C ALA A 4 7.53 -3.74 -26.98
N ASN A 5 7.76 -3.46 -25.69
CA ASN A 5 7.15 -4.17 -24.56
C ASN A 5 5.68 -3.76 -24.34
N TRP A 6 4.93 -3.50 -25.41
CA TRP A 6 3.53 -3.10 -25.40
C TRP A 6 2.59 -3.99 -24.56
N PRO A 7 2.77 -5.32 -24.47
CA PRO A 7 1.92 -6.14 -23.60
C PRO A 7 2.11 -5.88 -22.09
N LYS A 8 3.14 -5.12 -21.67
CA LYS A 8 3.38 -4.81 -20.24
C LYS A 8 2.56 -3.64 -19.73
N PHE A 9 2.13 -2.73 -20.59
CA PHE A 9 1.34 -1.56 -20.19
C PHE A 9 0.01 -1.88 -19.52
N PRO A 10 -0.84 -2.81 -20.01
CA PRO A 10 -2.10 -3.14 -19.33
C PRO A 10 -1.86 -3.75 -17.94
N VAL A 11 -0.82 -4.58 -17.78
CA VAL A 11 -0.46 -5.19 -16.50
C VAL A 11 0.03 -4.13 -15.51
N LEU A 12 0.86 -3.19 -15.97
CA LEU A 12 1.29 -2.07 -15.14
C LEU A 12 0.10 -1.18 -14.76
N PHE A 13 -0.80 -0.89 -15.71
CA PHE A 13 -1.99 -0.10 -15.46
C PHE A 13 -2.90 -0.74 -14.40
N SER A 14 -3.19 -2.04 -14.51
CA SER A 14 -3.97 -2.75 -13.50
C SER A 14 -3.30 -2.75 -12.13
N LEU A 15 -1.97 -2.91 -12.10
CA LEU A 15 -1.18 -2.84 -10.87
C LEU A 15 -1.30 -1.46 -10.20
N TYR A 16 -1.14 -0.38 -10.97
CA TYR A 16 -1.27 0.99 -10.46
C TYR A 16 -2.68 1.30 -9.95
N ILE A 17 -3.72 0.80 -10.61
CA ILE A 17 -5.10 0.93 -10.11
C ILE A 17 -5.27 0.17 -8.79
N ALA A 18 -4.82 -1.09 -8.73
CA ALA A 18 -4.93 -1.91 -7.53
C ALA A 18 -4.21 -1.28 -6.32
N GLN A 19 -3.09 -0.59 -6.55
CA GLN A 19 -2.33 0.09 -5.50
C GLN A 19 -2.93 1.45 -5.11
N SER A 20 -3.39 2.24 -6.10
CA SER A 20 -3.88 3.60 -5.86
C SER A 20 -5.24 3.67 -5.17
N VAL A 21 -6.14 2.73 -5.46
CA VAL A 21 -7.50 2.73 -4.88
C VAL A 21 -7.48 2.61 -3.35
N PRO A 22 -6.82 1.60 -2.75
CA PRO A 22 -6.76 1.50 -1.29
C PRO A 22 -5.93 2.63 -0.68
N MET A 23 -4.84 3.06 -1.34
CA MET A 23 -4.03 4.17 -0.84
C MET A 23 -4.82 5.49 -0.76
N SER A 24 -5.64 5.79 -1.76
CA SER A 24 -6.53 6.96 -1.76
C SER A 24 -7.59 6.86 -0.66
N PHE A 25 -8.15 5.66 -0.45
CA PHE A 25 -9.12 5.40 0.62
C PHE A 25 -8.53 5.71 2.00
N PHE A 26 -7.37 5.13 2.35
CA PHE A 26 -6.74 5.37 3.65
C PHE A 26 -6.26 6.81 3.82
N SER A 27 -5.83 7.48 2.75
CA SER A 27 -5.32 8.85 2.85
C SER A 27 -6.40 9.93 2.88
N THR A 28 -7.61 9.64 2.38
CA THR A 28 -8.67 10.64 2.22
C THR A 28 -9.94 10.25 2.95
N VAL A 29 -10.46 9.05 2.70
CA VAL A 29 -11.75 8.61 3.22
C VAL A 29 -11.68 8.40 4.74
N VAL A 30 -10.64 7.74 5.24
CA VAL A 30 -10.49 7.47 6.68
C VAL A 30 -10.40 8.76 7.52
N PRO A 31 -9.54 9.76 7.20
CA PRO A 31 -9.54 11.05 7.90
C PRO A 31 -10.88 11.78 7.86
N VAL A 32 -11.61 11.70 6.72
CA VAL A 32 -12.92 12.34 6.57
C VAL A 32 -13.96 11.69 7.49
N ILE A 33 -14.01 10.35 7.54
CA ILE A 33 -14.89 9.61 8.46
C ILE A 33 -14.54 9.96 9.91
N MET A 34 -13.26 9.91 10.29
CA MET A 34 -12.83 10.28 11.65
C MET A 34 -13.25 11.72 12.01
N ARG A 35 -13.21 12.65 11.04
CA ARG A 35 -13.65 14.03 11.28
C ARG A 35 -15.16 14.14 11.46
N GLN A 36 -15.95 13.33 10.75
CA GLN A 36 -17.41 13.25 10.91
C GLN A 36 -17.79 12.66 12.27
N GLU A 37 -17.05 11.65 12.74
CA GLU A 37 -17.21 11.00 14.04
C GLU A 37 -16.64 11.83 15.22
N ASN A 38 -16.31 13.11 15.00
CA ASN A 38 -15.77 14.05 16.01
C ASN A 38 -14.47 13.59 16.70
N TYR A 39 -13.64 12.76 16.06
CA TYR A 39 -12.30 12.47 16.57
C TYR A 39 -11.45 13.74 16.69
N SER A 40 -10.53 13.72 17.65
CA SER A 40 -9.57 14.82 17.85
C SER A 40 -8.66 14.99 16.63
N LEU A 41 -8.22 16.22 16.35
CA LEU A 41 -7.24 16.47 15.29
C LEU A 41 -5.92 15.73 15.54
N GLU A 42 -5.55 15.52 16.80
CA GLU A 42 -4.37 14.75 17.18
C GLU A 42 -4.50 13.29 16.70
N SER A 43 -5.64 12.64 16.94
CA SER A 43 -5.90 11.26 16.48
C SER A 43 -5.85 11.15 14.95
N ILE A 44 -6.38 12.14 14.22
CA ILE A 44 -6.29 12.20 12.75
C ILE A 44 -4.84 12.43 12.30
N GLY A 45 -4.07 13.23 13.03
CA GLY A 45 -2.64 13.43 12.80
C GLY A 45 -1.83 12.15 13.02
N LEU A 46 -2.12 11.41 14.09
CA LEU A 46 -1.49 10.13 14.40
C LEU A 46 -1.74 9.08 13.32
N LEU A 47 -2.89 9.11 12.64
CA LEU A 47 -3.16 8.24 11.49
C LEU A 47 -2.12 8.42 10.37
N GLN A 48 -1.54 9.62 10.21
CA GLN A 48 -0.49 9.84 9.21
C GLN A 48 0.80 9.06 9.51
N LEU A 49 0.99 8.60 10.77
CA LEU A 49 2.13 7.74 11.12
C LEU A 49 2.09 6.38 10.42
N VAL A 50 0.93 5.95 9.91
CA VAL A 50 0.81 4.76 9.04
C VAL A 50 1.65 4.92 7.76
N LYS A 51 1.97 6.15 7.36
CA LYS A 51 2.86 6.45 6.22
C LYS A 51 4.35 6.43 6.58
N LEU A 52 4.73 6.23 7.84
CA LEU A 52 6.15 6.15 8.25
C LEU A 52 6.91 5.04 7.51
N PRO A 53 6.37 3.81 7.38
CA PRO A 53 6.98 2.76 6.56
C PRO A 53 6.92 3.06 5.06
N TRP A 54 6.48 4.23 4.61
CA TRP A 54 6.69 4.67 3.24
C TRP A 54 7.77 5.74 3.16
N ILE A 55 7.77 6.67 4.12
CA ILE A 55 8.75 7.76 4.23
C ILE A 55 10.15 7.21 4.47
N LEU A 56 10.26 6.21 5.34
CA LEU A 56 11.53 5.61 5.73
C LEU A 56 12.06 4.59 4.70
N LYS A 57 11.50 4.53 3.48
CA LYS A 57 11.86 3.53 2.46
C LYS A 57 13.32 3.48 2.08
N PHE A 58 14.02 4.59 2.26
CA PHE A 58 15.45 4.64 2.01
C PHE A 58 16.27 3.82 3.03
N LEU A 59 15.74 3.52 4.23
CA LEU A 59 16.44 2.72 5.22
C LEU A 59 16.45 1.24 4.86
N TRP A 60 15.30 0.68 4.43
CA TRP A 60 15.21 -0.74 4.10
C TRP A 60 15.38 -1.04 2.60
N ALA A 61 15.29 -0.06 1.71
CA ALA A 61 15.57 -0.27 0.29
C ALA A 61 16.95 -0.92 0.04
N PRO A 62 18.06 -0.48 0.67
CA PRO A 62 19.37 -1.11 0.50
C PRO A 62 19.40 -2.58 0.98
N LEU A 63 18.67 -2.89 2.05
CA LEU A 63 18.58 -4.26 2.58
C LEU A 63 17.85 -5.18 1.59
N VAL A 64 16.80 -4.68 0.95
CA VAL A 64 16.02 -5.42 -0.05
C VAL A 64 16.80 -5.55 -1.37
N ASP A 65 17.43 -4.47 -1.82
CA ASP A 65 18.19 -4.43 -3.09
C ASP A 65 19.45 -5.30 -3.05
N ASN A 66 20.13 -5.39 -1.89
CA ASN A 66 21.29 -6.28 -1.73
C ASN A 66 20.91 -7.77 -1.91
N ASN A 67 19.64 -8.14 -1.72
CA ASN A 67 19.16 -9.52 -1.88
C ASN A 67 18.55 -9.80 -3.27
N ALA A 68 18.53 -8.82 -4.17
CA ALA A 68 17.92 -8.92 -5.50
C ALA A 68 18.97 -8.70 -6.60
N SER A 69 19.90 -9.65 -6.78
CA SER A 69 20.95 -9.57 -7.80
C SER A 69 20.49 -9.96 -9.21
N THR A 70 19.34 -10.62 -9.36
CA THR A 70 18.83 -11.16 -10.64
C THR A 70 17.42 -10.65 -10.98
N MET A 71 17.12 -10.43 -12.27
CA MET A 71 15.77 -10.01 -12.74
C MET A 71 14.61 -10.91 -12.27
N ARG A 72 14.86 -12.20 -12.02
CA ARG A 72 13.86 -13.13 -11.46
C ARG A 72 13.55 -12.83 -10.00
N GLN A 73 14.55 -12.37 -9.23
CA GLN A 73 14.39 -12.00 -7.82
C GLN A 73 13.62 -10.68 -7.68
N TYR A 74 13.89 -9.68 -8.54
CA TYR A 74 13.09 -8.44 -8.57
C TYR A 74 11.60 -8.73 -8.82
N LYS A 75 11.27 -9.57 -9.81
CA LYS A 75 9.88 -9.98 -10.04
C LYS A 75 9.28 -10.69 -8.82
N ARG A 76 10.04 -11.60 -8.18
CA ARG A 76 9.58 -12.29 -6.97
C ARG A 76 9.30 -11.33 -5.82
N TRP A 77 10.16 -10.32 -5.63
CA TRP A 77 9.97 -9.28 -4.61
C TRP A 77 8.72 -8.44 -4.87
N ILE A 78 8.47 -8.04 -6.13
CA ILE A 78 7.25 -7.33 -6.52
C ILE A 78 5.99 -8.17 -6.22
N TYR A 79 5.99 -9.44 -6.60
CA TYR A 79 4.85 -10.32 -6.33
C TYR A 79 4.65 -10.57 -4.83
N LEU A 80 5.73 -10.73 -4.07
CA LEU A 80 5.65 -10.89 -2.61
C LEU A 80 5.11 -9.63 -1.93
N SER A 81 5.57 -8.44 -2.31
CA SER A 81 5.06 -7.18 -1.76
C SER A 81 3.59 -6.95 -2.13
N GLU A 82 3.19 -7.28 -3.36
CA GLU A 82 1.81 -7.15 -3.82
C GLU A 82 0.90 -8.13 -3.07
N LEU A 83 1.34 -9.38 -2.87
CA LEU A 83 0.58 -10.37 -2.10
C LEU A 83 0.46 -9.97 -0.63
N PHE A 84 1.55 -9.47 -0.03
CA PHE A 84 1.54 -8.98 1.34
C PHE A 84 0.56 -7.80 1.50
N TYR A 85 0.56 -6.85 0.56
CA TYR A 85 -0.39 -5.74 0.54
C TYR A 85 -1.84 -6.22 0.40
N ALA A 86 -2.09 -7.17 -0.52
CA ALA A 86 -3.41 -7.76 -0.69
C ALA A 86 -3.88 -8.49 0.57
N LEU A 87 -3.00 -9.24 1.24
CA LEU A 87 -3.30 -9.90 2.52
C LEU A 87 -3.63 -8.91 3.62
N ILE A 88 -2.89 -7.80 3.73
CA ILE A 88 -3.20 -6.73 4.71
C ILE A 88 -4.57 -6.14 4.43
N ILE A 89 -4.86 -5.76 3.18
CA ILE A 89 -6.18 -5.19 2.82
C ILE A 89 -7.29 -6.18 3.09
N LEU A 90 -7.10 -7.44 2.72
CA LEU A 90 -8.06 -8.51 2.98
C LEU A 90 -8.27 -8.68 4.48
N HIS A 91 -7.20 -8.68 5.26
CA HIS A 91 -7.28 -8.79 6.72
C HIS A 91 -8.02 -7.59 7.33
N ILE A 92 -7.75 -6.36 6.87
CA ILE A 92 -8.49 -5.15 7.27
C ILE A 92 -9.97 -5.25 6.84
N GLY A 93 -10.26 -5.81 5.68
CA GLY A 93 -11.63 -6.00 5.19
C GLY A 93 -12.41 -7.06 6.00
N PHE A 94 -11.74 -8.09 6.50
CA PHE A 94 -12.34 -9.06 7.43
C PHE A 94 -12.40 -8.54 8.87
N PHE A 95 -11.58 -7.55 9.23
CA PHE A 95 -11.66 -6.85 10.51
C PHE A 95 -12.89 -5.93 10.48
N SER A 96 -14.04 -6.45 10.90
CA SER A 96 -15.29 -5.71 10.97
C SER A 96 -15.13 -4.47 11.86
N LEU A 97 -15.10 -3.28 11.23
CA LEU A 97 -15.22 -1.97 11.88
C LEU A 97 -16.66 -1.74 12.45
N GLN A 98 -17.28 -2.76 13.05
CA GLN A 98 -18.68 -2.69 13.48
C GLN A 98 -19.03 -3.45 14.77
N THR A 99 -18.05 -3.74 15.64
CA THR A 99 -18.35 -4.17 17.02
C THR A 99 -17.49 -3.36 17.99
N ASP A 100 -18.13 -2.42 18.69
CA ASP A 100 -17.65 -1.59 19.81
C ASP A 100 -17.32 -0.12 19.50
N PHE A 101 -18.24 0.57 18.83
CA PHE A 101 -18.45 2.01 19.03
C PHE A 101 -19.67 2.26 19.93
N THR A 102 -19.69 1.64 21.11
CA THR A 102 -20.59 2.00 22.23
C THR A 102 -19.82 2.79 23.27
#